data_AF-A4V7T2-F1
#
_entry.id   AF-A4V7T2-F1
#
_cell.length_a   1.000
_cell.length_b   1.000
_cell.length_c   1.000
_cell.angle_alpha   90.00
_cell.angle_beta   90.00
_cell.angle_gamma   90.00
#
_symmetry.space_group_name_H-M   'P 1'
#
loop_
_entity.id
_entity.type
_entity.pdbx_description
1 polymer ?
#
loop_
_entity_poly.entity_id
_entity_poly.type
_entity_poly.pdbx_seq_one_letter_code
_entity_poly.pdbx_strand_id
1 'polypeptide(L)'
;MMTDAYQPIAAAQIQALQPLLAGFTKDLIDLATRIASGLAEVGLPTSFDLQGDWVKLTLLTDQGGITFALMEPEVCGLSNEALPMRVGVSLSFGIPDGNELTDKPDTMFYLPASFTVDQLLALGRGQFSPLQFTELLNMSVRHAMSSPRDKFPRSILLMIAERTSLRDTGVRYFELWTQSRGGVDIQQLRPTNNPHIAAAEARTLGFQPTIYRCQSGSFISFTETDAGVFL
;
A
#
# COMPACT_ATOMS: atom_id res chain seq x y z
N MET A 1 15.63 -18.25 50.77
CA MET A 1 15.00 -16.95 50.44
C MET A 1 15.24 -16.71 48.97
N MET A 2 14.21 -16.91 48.13
CA MET A 2 14.20 -16.47 46.74
C MET A 2 13.57 -15.09 46.71
N THR A 3 14.23 -14.11 46.11
CA THR A 3 13.62 -12.85 45.71
C THR A 3 13.58 -12.85 44.19
N ASP A 4 12.46 -13.31 43.66
CA ASP A 4 12.03 -13.07 42.29
C ASP A 4 11.78 -11.57 42.11
N ALA A 5 12.68 -10.89 41.42
CA ALA A 5 12.41 -9.59 40.84
C ALA A 5 11.94 -9.79 39.39
N TYR A 6 10.71 -10.28 39.22
CA TYR A 6 9.99 -10.12 37.96
C TYR A 6 9.57 -8.65 37.86
N GLN A 7 10.47 -7.79 37.38
CA GLN A 7 10.04 -6.53 36.80
C GLN A 7 9.38 -6.87 35.46
N PRO A 8 8.10 -6.52 35.25
CA PRO A 8 7.53 -6.62 33.91
C PRO A 8 8.33 -5.69 33.02
N ILE A 9 8.99 -6.25 32.00
CA ILE A 9 9.54 -5.48 30.89
C ILE A 9 8.35 -4.71 30.32
N ALA A 10 8.31 -3.40 30.54
CA ALA A 10 7.32 -2.55 29.93
C ALA A 10 7.43 -2.77 28.42
N ALA A 11 6.41 -3.36 27.81
CA ALA A 11 6.35 -3.43 26.36
C ALA A 11 6.47 -1.99 25.84
N ALA A 12 7.41 -1.75 24.94
CA ALA A 12 7.56 -0.44 24.32
C ALA A 12 6.18 0.03 23.84
N GLN A 13 5.84 1.30 24.10
CA GLN A 13 4.56 1.84 23.64
C GLN A 13 4.51 1.72 22.12
N ILE A 14 3.59 0.89 21.62
CA ILE A 14 3.35 0.76 20.19
C ILE A 14 2.76 2.08 19.71
N GLN A 15 3.57 2.89 19.03
CA GLN A 15 3.15 4.20 18.57
C GLN A 15 2.58 4.12 17.16
N ALA A 16 1.27 4.33 17.03
CA ALA A 16 0.61 4.46 15.73
C ALA A 16 1.10 5.71 14.99
N LEU A 17 1.15 5.65 13.65
CA LEU A 17 1.52 6.80 12.81
C LEU A 17 0.39 7.82 12.65
N GLN A 18 -0.87 7.37 12.70
CA GLN A 18 -2.03 8.23 12.43
C GLN A 18 -2.07 9.52 13.26
N PRO A 19 -1.76 9.52 14.57
CA PRO A 19 -1.70 10.76 15.36
C PRO A 19 -0.65 11.76 14.85
N LEU A 20 0.44 11.28 14.26
CA LEU A 20 1.51 12.14 13.70
C LEU A 20 1.06 12.85 12.40
N LEU A 21 -0.01 12.35 11.78
CA LEU A 21 -0.63 12.92 10.58
C LEU A 21 -1.85 13.79 10.90
N ALA A 22 -2.15 14.05 12.17
CA ALA A 22 -3.32 14.80 12.57
C ALA A 22 -3.31 16.21 11.96
N GLY A 23 -4.48 16.66 11.49
CA GLY A 23 -4.67 17.97 10.87
C GLY A 23 -4.93 17.90 9.37
N PHE A 24 -5.18 19.06 8.77
CA PHE A 24 -5.49 19.18 7.35
C PHE A 24 -4.22 19.31 6.52
N THR A 25 -4.04 18.43 5.52
CA THR A 25 -2.94 18.52 4.54
C THR A 25 -3.31 19.53 3.46
N LYS A 26 -2.54 20.61 3.33
CA LYS A 26 -2.75 21.56 2.20
C LYS A 26 -2.03 21.13 0.93
N ASP A 27 -0.81 20.64 1.07
CA ASP A 27 0.06 20.22 -0.02
C ASP A 27 1.09 19.20 0.48
N LEU A 28 1.90 18.69 -0.45
CA LEU A 28 2.96 17.73 -0.19
C LEU A 28 4.04 18.22 0.80
N ILE A 29 4.35 19.52 0.82
CA ILE A 29 5.35 20.07 1.76
C ILE A 29 4.79 20.08 3.18
N ASP A 30 3.53 20.47 3.33
CA ASP A 30 2.80 20.44 4.61
C ASP A 30 2.63 18.99 5.12
N LEU A 31 2.41 18.02 4.23
CA LEU A 31 2.45 16.59 4.57
C LEU A 31 3.83 16.17 5.09
N ALA A 32 4.89 16.47 4.35
CA ALA A 32 6.26 16.11 4.72
C ALA A 32 6.69 16.74 6.04
N THR A 33 6.36 18.01 6.25
CA THR A 33 6.67 18.76 7.47
C THR A 33 6.02 18.10 8.68
N ARG A 34 4.73 17.78 8.61
CA ARG A 34 4.01 17.14 9.74
C ARG A 34 4.56 15.77 10.07
N ILE A 35 4.88 14.96 9.05
CA ILE A 35 5.50 13.65 9.28
C ILE A 35 6.87 13.80 9.93
N ALA A 36 7.72 14.68 9.40
CA ALA A 36 9.06 14.90 9.93
C ALA A 36 9.02 15.42 11.37
N SER A 37 8.15 16.38 11.67
CA SER A 37 7.95 16.91 13.03
C SER A 37 7.40 15.84 13.98
N GLY A 38 6.36 15.11 13.57
CA GLY A 38 5.77 14.05 14.40
C GLY A 38 6.76 12.91 14.69
N LEU A 39 7.59 12.52 13.72
CA LEU A 39 8.66 11.55 13.93
C LEU A 39 9.77 12.10 14.86
N ALA A 40 10.13 13.38 14.71
CA ALA A 40 11.12 14.01 15.57
C ALA A 40 10.65 14.08 17.04
N GLU A 41 9.37 14.36 17.29
CA GLU A 41 8.76 14.38 18.63
C GLU A 41 8.86 13.04 19.35
N VAL A 42 8.94 11.93 18.61
CA VAL A 42 9.05 10.57 19.15
C VAL A 42 10.48 10.05 19.17
N GLY A 43 11.46 10.94 18.97
CA GLY A 43 12.89 10.61 19.04
C GLY A 43 13.46 10.04 17.74
N LEU A 44 12.80 10.27 16.59
CA LEU A 44 13.31 9.92 15.26
C LEU A 44 13.56 11.19 14.45
N PRO A 45 14.75 11.82 14.59
CA PRO A 45 15.09 13.01 13.82
C PRO A 45 14.92 12.73 12.33
N THR A 46 14.10 13.56 11.67
CA THR A 46 13.70 13.34 10.29
C THR A 46 13.92 14.62 9.48
N SER A 47 14.60 14.51 8.35
CA SER A 47 14.71 15.57 7.34
C SER A 47 13.96 15.16 6.08
N PHE A 48 13.69 16.12 5.20
CA PHE A 48 13.08 15.83 3.92
C PHE A 48 13.55 16.77 2.82
N ASP A 49 13.55 16.26 1.59
CA ASP A 49 13.86 16.99 0.38
C ASP A 49 12.74 16.83 -0.65
N LEU A 50 12.29 17.94 -1.23
CA LEU A 50 11.29 17.93 -2.30
C LEU A 50 11.94 17.56 -3.64
N GLN A 51 11.40 16.54 -4.31
CA GLN A 51 11.91 15.97 -5.54
C GLN A 51 10.87 16.11 -6.67
N GLY A 52 10.42 17.33 -6.93
CA GLY A 52 9.34 17.59 -7.90
C GLY A 52 7.98 17.24 -7.32
N ASP A 53 7.42 16.09 -7.72
CA ASP A 53 6.07 15.64 -7.34
C ASP A 53 6.04 14.62 -6.17
N TRP A 54 7.19 14.37 -5.55
CA TRP A 54 7.34 13.50 -4.39
C TRP A 54 8.36 14.09 -3.41
N VAL A 55 8.36 13.58 -2.18
CA VAL A 55 9.31 13.98 -1.13
C VAL A 55 10.17 12.79 -0.73
N LYS A 56 11.48 12.98 -0.68
CA LYS A 56 12.40 12.04 -0.03
C LYS A 56 12.49 12.39 1.45
N LEU A 57 11.91 11.55 2.31
CA LEU A 57 12.13 11.61 3.75
C LEU A 57 13.38 10.83 4.11
N THR A 58 14.17 11.36 5.04
CA THR A 58 15.31 10.67 5.65
C THR A 58 15.16 10.68 7.16
N LEU A 59 14.95 9.50 7.75
CA LEU A 59 14.89 9.28 9.19
C LEU A 59 16.27 8.86 9.66
N LEU A 60 16.80 9.52 10.68
CA LEU A 60 18.07 9.15 11.30
C LEU A 60 17.81 8.22 12.48
N THR A 61 18.39 7.03 12.42
CA THR A 61 18.36 6.05 13.51
C THR A 61 19.78 5.75 14.00
N ASP A 62 19.89 5.13 15.17
CA ASP A 62 21.14 4.59 15.72
C ASP A 62 21.80 3.56 14.77
N GLN A 63 21.00 2.89 13.94
CA GLN A 63 21.44 1.89 12.96
C GLN A 63 21.74 2.49 11.57
N GLY A 64 21.64 3.81 11.42
CA GLY A 64 21.84 4.51 10.15
C GLY A 64 20.59 5.23 9.63
N GLY A 65 20.73 5.88 8.48
CA GLY A 65 19.65 6.60 7.81
C GLY A 65 18.69 5.64 7.10
N ILE A 66 17.39 5.89 7.21
CA ILE A 66 16.33 5.18 6.48
C ILE A 66 15.63 6.20 5.59
N THR A 67 15.43 5.87 4.32
CA THR A 67 14.79 6.78 3.36
C THR A 67 13.46 6.25 2.86
N PHE A 68 12.47 7.14 2.75
CA PHE A 68 11.15 6.85 2.18
C PHE A 68 10.80 7.90 1.13
N ALA A 69 10.04 7.49 0.11
CA ALA A 69 9.33 8.42 -0.76
C ALA A 69 7.95 8.68 -0.17
N LEU A 70 7.51 9.93 -0.19
CA LEU A 70 6.14 10.34 0.11
C LEU A 70 5.49 10.98 -1.10
N MET A 71 4.22 10.71 -1.29
CA MET A 71 3.35 11.41 -2.22
C MET A 71 1.98 11.65 -1.62
N GLU A 72 1.30 12.67 -2.16
CA GLU A 72 -0.11 12.91 -1.90
C GLU A 72 -0.96 11.68 -2.30
N PRO A 73 -2.09 11.45 -1.61
CA PRO A 73 -3.01 10.38 -1.97
C PRO A 73 -3.60 10.62 -3.37
N GLU A 74 -3.75 9.56 -4.17
CA GLU A 74 -4.41 9.65 -5.49
C GLU A 74 -5.92 9.79 -5.37
N VAL A 75 -6.50 9.24 -4.31
CA VAL A 75 -7.95 9.20 -4.12
C VAL A 75 -8.25 9.84 -2.77
N CYS A 76 -9.07 10.88 -2.76
CA CYS A 76 -9.72 11.38 -1.55
C CYS A 76 -10.93 10.48 -1.23
N GLY A 77 -10.70 9.21 -0.84
CA GLY A 77 -11.73 8.17 -0.91
C GLY A 77 -11.96 7.39 0.38
N LEU A 78 -12.99 7.80 1.14
CA LEU A 78 -13.90 7.11 2.09
C LEU A 78 -13.43 5.98 3.04
N SER A 79 -12.41 5.20 2.72
CA SER A 79 -11.88 4.15 3.58
C SER A 79 -10.94 4.75 4.63
N ASN A 80 -11.39 4.73 5.90
CA ASN A 80 -10.56 5.07 7.07
C ASN A 80 -9.48 4.02 7.38
N GLU A 81 -9.26 3.05 6.48
CA GLU A 81 -8.39 1.90 6.72
C GLU A 81 -6.92 2.20 6.41
N ALA A 82 -6.64 3.29 5.69
CA ALA A 82 -5.29 3.70 5.31
C ALA A 82 -4.94 5.12 5.78
N LEU A 83 -3.63 5.38 5.94
CA LEU A 83 -3.11 6.72 6.17
C LEU A 83 -3.31 7.58 4.90
N PRO A 84 -3.58 8.89 5.03
CA PRO A 84 -3.87 9.79 3.91
C PRO A 84 -2.61 10.21 3.14
N MET A 85 -1.75 9.24 2.81
CA MET A 85 -0.48 9.43 2.12
C MET A 85 -0.08 8.14 1.40
N ARG A 86 0.71 8.28 0.34
CA ARG A 86 1.39 7.15 -0.30
C ARG A 86 2.85 7.16 0.07
N VAL A 87 3.38 5.97 0.31
CA VAL A 87 4.77 5.72 0.67
C VAL A 87 5.42 4.83 -0.37
N GLY A 88 6.68 5.10 -0.68
CA GLY A 88 7.54 4.23 -1.48
C GLY A 88 8.84 3.94 -0.75
N VAL A 89 9.41 2.76 -1.01
CA VAL A 89 10.70 2.30 -0.47
C VAL A 89 11.53 1.69 -1.58
N SER A 90 12.83 1.51 -1.35
CA SER A 90 13.69 0.78 -2.28
C SER A 90 13.26 -0.69 -2.33
N LEU A 91 13.12 -1.23 -3.54
CA LEU A 91 12.66 -2.60 -3.77
C LEU A 91 13.70 -3.39 -4.58
N SER A 92 14.02 -4.58 -4.10
CA SER A 92 14.72 -5.60 -4.88
C SER A 92 13.82 -6.82 -5.04
N PHE A 93 13.64 -7.29 -6.28
CA PHE A 93 12.78 -8.43 -6.60
C PHE A 93 11.33 -8.31 -6.08
N GLY A 94 10.81 -7.08 -6.00
CA GLY A 94 9.44 -6.79 -5.57
C GLY A 94 9.22 -6.90 -4.06
N ILE A 95 10.27 -6.79 -3.24
CA ILE A 95 10.18 -6.63 -1.78
C ILE A 95 11.12 -5.51 -1.30
N PRO A 96 10.88 -4.90 -0.13
CA PRO A 96 11.76 -3.90 0.47
C PRO A 96 13.16 -4.48 0.71
N ASP A 97 14.19 -3.72 0.32
CA ASP A 97 15.59 -4.16 0.45
C ASP A 97 16.43 -3.33 1.44
N GLY A 98 15.87 -2.23 1.93
CA GLY A 98 16.52 -1.36 2.90
C GLY A 98 17.61 -0.45 2.33
N ASN A 99 17.81 -0.45 1.01
CA ASN A 99 18.76 0.44 0.37
C ASN A 99 18.25 1.88 0.36
N GLU A 100 19.20 2.82 0.25
CA GLU A 100 18.87 4.24 0.12
C GLU A 100 18.11 4.51 -1.18
N LEU A 101 17.09 5.34 -1.11
CA LEU A 101 16.38 5.85 -2.27
C LEU A 101 17.21 6.91 -2.99
N THR A 102 17.74 6.57 -4.16
CA THR A 102 18.40 7.52 -5.07
C THR A 102 17.41 8.22 -5.98
N ASP A 103 16.33 7.52 -6.36
CA ASP A 103 15.35 7.95 -7.35
C ASP A 103 13.93 7.71 -6.84
N LYS A 104 12.94 8.21 -7.58
CA LYS A 104 11.52 7.98 -7.28
C LYS A 104 11.22 6.48 -7.40
N PRO A 105 10.61 5.84 -6.39
CA PRO A 105 10.20 4.45 -6.48
C PRO A 105 9.12 4.24 -7.55
N ASP A 106 9.23 3.15 -8.31
CA ASP A 106 8.20 2.74 -9.27
C ASP A 106 6.88 2.36 -8.58
N THR A 107 6.97 1.85 -7.33
CA THR A 107 5.80 1.43 -6.55
C THR A 107 5.58 2.39 -5.39
N MET A 108 4.43 3.04 -5.41
CA MET A 108 3.90 3.83 -4.29
C MET A 108 2.65 3.15 -3.75
N PHE A 109 2.54 3.01 -2.43
CA PHE A 109 1.45 2.29 -1.78
C PHE A 109 0.96 2.99 -0.51
N TYR A 110 -0.27 2.70 -0.11
CA TYR A 110 -0.85 3.18 1.13
C TYR A 110 -0.43 2.31 2.31
N LEU A 111 -0.25 2.92 3.47
CA LEU A 111 -0.04 2.22 4.74
C LEU A 111 -1.37 2.11 5.51
N PRO A 112 -1.62 1.03 6.26
CA PRO A 112 -2.79 0.93 7.14
C PRO A 112 -2.88 2.08 8.14
N ALA A 113 -4.09 2.50 8.52
CA ALA A 113 -4.29 3.51 9.56
C ALA A 113 -3.70 3.08 10.92
N SER A 114 -3.69 1.76 11.17
CA SER A 114 -3.08 1.14 12.35
C SER A 114 -1.57 0.96 12.27
N PHE A 115 -0.91 1.35 11.17
CA PHE A 115 0.51 1.12 10.96
C PHE A 115 1.34 1.90 11.99
N THR A 116 2.37 1.26 12.51
CA THR A 116 3.15 1.76 13.64
C THR A 116 4.50 2.32 13.20
N VAL A 117 5.13 3.11 14.07
CA VAL A 117 6.51 3.58 13.86
C VAL A 117 7.47 2.40 13.68
N ASP A 118 7.38 1.36 14.52
CA ASP A 118 8.24 0.17 14.40
C ASP A 118 8.05 -0.54 13.05
N GLN A 119 6.81 -0.63 12.56
CA GLN A 119 6.52 -1.20 11.24
C GLN A 119 7.08 -0.33 10.11
N LEU A 120 7.05 0.99 10.24
CA LEU A 120 7.68 1.92 9.29
C LEU A 120 9.20 1.71 9.24
N LEU A 121 9.85 1.62 10.40
CA LEU A 121 11.29 1.34 10.48
C LEU A 121 11.64 -0.03 9.89
N ALA A 122 10.88 -1.07 10.21
CA ALA A 122 11.08 -2.41 9.66
C ALA A 122 10.87 -2.44 8.13
N LEU A 123 9.86 -1.71 7.62
CA LEU A 123 9.61 -1.56 6.19
C LEU A 123 10.80 -0.90 5.48
N GLY A 124 11.25 0.24 6.00
CA GLY A 124 12.36 0.99 5.43
C GLY A 124 13.72 0.30 5.55
N ARG A 125 13.87 -0.67 6.46
CA ARG A 125 15.07 -1.51 6.62
C ARG A 125 15.05 -2.80 5.79
N GLY A 126 14.02 -3.03 4.98
CA GLY A 126 13.93 -4.27 4.19
C GLY A 126 13.57 -5.51 5.01
N GLN A 127 12.97 -5.35 6.20
CA GLN A 127 12.72 -6.46 7.13
C GLN A 127 11.33 -7.11 6.95
N PHE A 128 10.56 -6.65 5.97
CA PHE A 128 9.28 -7.25 5.63
C PHE A 128 9.51 -8.55 4.85
N SER A 129 8.87 -9.64 5.30
CA SER A 129 8.82 -10.86 4.51
C SER A 129 8.03 -10.64 3.21
N PRO A 130 8.23 -11.48 2.17
CA PRO A 130 7.44 -11.41 0.94
C PRO A 130 5.93 -11.45 1.20
N LEU A 131 5.49 -12.23 2.18
CA LEU A 131 4.07 -12.35 2.55
C LEU A 131 3.54 -11.02 3.10
N GLN A 132 4.20 -10.48 4.13
CA GLN A 132 3.80 -9.22 4.76
C GLN A 132 3.76 -8.06 3.76
N PHE A 133 4.76 -7.98 2.88
CA PHE A 133 4.78 -6.93 1.88
C PHE A 133 3.69 -7.11 0.82
N THR A 134 3.41 -8.34 0.41
CA THR A 134 2.33 -8.63 -0.54
C THR A 134 0.96 -8.33 0.05
N GLU A 135 0.73 -8.65 1.32
CA GLU A 135 -0.49 -8.29 2.06
C GLU A 135 -0.67 -6.77 2.12
N LEU A 136 0.41 -6.04 2.41
CA LEU A 136 0.42 -4.57 2.40
C LEU A 136 0.05 -4.01 1.03
N LEU A 137 0.63 -4.53 -0.05
CA LEU A 137 0.29 -4.11 -1.41
C LEU A 137 -1.16 -4.43 -1.76
N ASN A 138 -1.67 -5.63 -1.42
CA ASN A 138 -3.08 -5.98 -1.67
C ASN A 138 -4.04 -5.03 -0.94
N MET A 139 -3.75 -4.70 0.33
CA MET A 139 -4.52 -3.72 1.09
C MET A 139 -4.50 -2.35 0.41
N SER A 140 -3.31 -1.87 0.04
CA SER A 140 -3.14 -0.59 -0.68
C SER A 140 -3.94 -0.55 -1.97
N VAL A 141 -3.95 -1.65 -2.74
CA VAL A 141 -4.73 -1.76 -3.98
C VAL A 141 -6.22 -1.71 -3.69
N ARG A 142 -6.73 -2.47 -2.72
CA ARG A 142 -8.14 -2.42 -2.33
C ARG A 142 -8.55 -1.03 -1.87
N HIS A 143 -7.71 -0.36 -1.08
CA HIS A 143 -7.94 1.02 -0.67
C HIS A 143 -7.98 1.97 -1.87
N ALA A 144 -7.01 1.90 -2.79
CA ALA A 144 -7.00 2.72 -4.00
C ALA A 144 -8.23 2.48 -4.89
N MET A 145 -8.80 1.27 -4.83
CA MET A 145 -9.99 0.88 -5.58
C MET A 145 -11.29 1.08 -4.78
N SER A 146 -11.25 1.59 -3.54
CA SER A 146 -12.43 1.68 -2.66
C SER A 146 -13.46 2.75 -3.05
N SER A 147 -13.15 3.60 -4.02
CA SER A 147 -14.02 4.69 -4.47
C SER A 147 -14.32 4.59 -5.96
N PRO A 148 -15.49 5.09 -6.42
CA PRO A 148 -15.83 5.11 -7.83
C PRO A 148 -14.76 5.81 -8.65
N ARG A 149 -14.51 5.30 -9.85
CA ARG A 149 -13.49 5.85 -10.76
C ARG A 149 -14.14 6.22 -12.08
N ASP A 150 -14.10 7.50 -12.39
CA ASP A 150 -14.52 8.02 -13.68
C ASP A 150 -13.69 7.33 -14.78
N LYS A 151 -14.37 6.91 -15.86
CA LYS A 151 -13.79 6.18 -17.01
C LYS A 151 -13.39 4.72 -16.75
N PHE A 152 -13.50 4.20 -15.52
CA PHE A 152 -13.35 2.76 -15.30
C PHE A 152 -14.62 2.01 -15.79
N PRO A 153 -14.51 0.74 -16.23
CA PRO A 153 -15.65 -0.11 -16.49
C PRO A 153 -16.56 -0.24 -15.26
N ARG A 154 -17.80 -0.70 -15.46
CA ARG A 154 -18.73 -0.95 -14.34
C ARG A 154 -18.32 -2.14 -13.47
N SER A 155 -17.51 -3.04 -13.99
CA SER A 155 -17.02 -4.22 -13.30
C SER A 155 -15.66 -4.62 -13.81
N ILE A 156 -14.78 -5.05 -12.92
CA ILE A 156 -13.42 -5.49 -13.23
C ILE A 156 -13.01 -6.68 -12.36
N LEU A 157 -12.04 -7.47 -12.82
CA LEU A 157 -11.38 -8.47 -11.97
C LEU A 157 -10.08 -7.88 -11.40
N LEU A 158 -10.00 -7.77 -10.08
CA LEU A 158 -8.79 -7.43 -9.34
C LEU A 158 -7.99 -8.70 -9.08
N MET A 159 -6.77 -8.77 -9.62
CA MET A 159 -5.85 -9.86 -9.29
C MET A 159 -5.22 -9.62 -7.92
N ILE A 160 -5.43 -10.56 -6.99
CA ILE A 160 -4.81 -10.59 -5.67
C ILE A 160 -3.71 -11.64 -5.66
N ALA A 161 -2.58 -11.30 -5.07
CA ALA A 161 -1.43 -12.20 -4.98
C ALA A 161 -1.17 -12.60 -3.53
N GLU A 162 -0.74 -13.84 -3.32
CA GLU A 162 -0.25 -14.34 -2.04
C GLU A 162 1.14 -14.93 -2.27
N ARG A 163 2.16 -14.09 -2.06
CA ARG A 163 3.55 -14.47 -2.29
C ARG A 163 4.22 -14.72 -0.96
N THR A 164 4.56 -15.96 -0.68
CA THR A 164 5.25 -16.38 0.57
C THR A 164 6.77 -16.46 0.41
N SER A 165 7.29 -16.42 -0.82
CA SER A 165 8.71 -16.60 -1.12
C SER A 165 9.18 -15.71 -2.26
N LEU A 166 10.47 -15.38 -2.25
CA LEU A 166 11.12 -14.67 -3.36
C LEU A 166 11.17 -15.50 -4.65
N ARG A 167 11.26 -16.83 -4.52
CA ARG A 167 11.46 -17.78 -5.64
C ARG A 167 10.17 -18.16 -6.36
N ASP A 168 9.02 -17.89 -5.75
CA ASP A 168 7.71 -18.19 -6.31
C ASP A 168 6.98 -16.90 -6.66
N THR A 169 6.17 -16.97 -7.70
CA THR A 169 5.21 -15.94 -8.10
C THR A 169 3.98 -15.86 -7.17
N GLY A 170 3.80 -16.84 -6.27
CA GLY A 170 2.73 -16.91 -5.29
C GLY A 170 1.42 -17.46 -5.86
N VAL A 171 0.47 -17.75 -4.97
CA VAL A 171 -0.91 -18.06 -5.37
C VAL A 171 -1.56 -16.77 -5.86
N ARG A 172 -2.33 -16.84 -6.94
CA ARG A 172 -3.08 -15.72 -7.47
C ARG A 172 -4.54 -16.09 -7.51
N TYR A 173 -5.38 -15.17 -7.06
CA TYR A 173 -6.83 -15.27 -7.19
C TYR A 173 -7.39 -13.94 -7.67
N PHE A 174 -8.70 -13.92 -7.93
CA PHE A 174 -9.38 -12.74 -8.41
C PHE A 174 -10.51 -12.35 -7.47
N GLU A 175 -10.67 -11.05 -7.28
CA GLU A 175 -11.83 -10.43 -6.67
C GLU A 175 -12.59 -9.67 -7.75
N LEU A 176 -13.92 -9.71 -7.70
CA LEU A 176 -14.78 -8.93 -8.57
C LEU A 176 -15.01 -7.56 -7.95
N TRP A 177 -14.44 -6.54 -8.56
CA TRP A 177 -14.74 -5.15 -8.21
C TRP A 177 -15.85 -4.64 -9.11
N THR A 178 -16.83 -3.95 -8.54
CA THR A 178 -17.92 -3.35 -9.29
C THR A 178 -18.17 -1.93 -8.81
N GLN A 179 -18.56 -1.05 -9.73
CA GLN A 179 -19.06 0.27 -9.38
C GLN A 179 -20.49 0.44 -9.89
N SER A 180 -21.40 0.76 -8.97
CA SER A 180 -22.79 1.04 -9.31
C SER A 180 -23.34 2.13 -8.41
N ARG A 181 -24.15 3.03 -8.98
CA ARG A 181 -24.95 4.03 -8.26
C ARG A 181 -24.21 4.75 -7.10
N GLY A 182 -22.97 5.18 -7.35
CA GLY A 182 -22.19 5.99 -6.41
C GLY A 182 -21.37 5.22 -5.38
N GLY A 183 -21.32 3.89 -5.44
CA GLY A 183 -20.51 3.05 -4.56
C GLY A 183 -19.67 2.03 -5.32
N VAL A 184 -18.64 1.53 -4.62
CA VAL A 184 -17.83 0.39 -5.03
C VAL A 184 -18.17 -0.80 -4.15
N ASP A 185 -18.22 -2.00 -4.76
CA ASP A 185 -18.27 -3.27 -4.05
C ASP A 185 -17.13 -4.19 -4.53
N ILE A 186 -16.51 -4.92 -3.61
CA ILE A 186 -15.43 -5.88 -3.88
C ILE A 186 -15.86 -7.24 -3.34
N GLN A 187 -16.15 -8.17 -4.24
CA GLN A 187 -16.60 -9.51 -3.92
C GLN A 187 -15.50 -10.54 -4.18
N GLN A 188 -15.26 -11.42 -3.21
CA GLN A 188 -14.37 -12.56 -3.40
C GLN A 188 -15.00 -13.59 -4.34
N LEU A 189 -14.28 -13.99 -5.38
CA LEU A 189 -14.66 -15.09 -6.27
C LEU A 189 -14.02 -16.41 -5.80
N ARG A 190 -14.46 -17.54 -6.36
CA ARG A 190 -13.78 -18.83 -6.10
C ARG A 190 -12.29 -18.73 -6.47
N PRO A 191 -11.38 -19.20 -5.61
CA PRO A 191 -9.95 -19.12 -5.86
C PRO A 191 -9.56 -19.80 -7.19
N THR A 192 -8.97 -19.02 -8.10
CA THR A 192 -8.41 -19.50 -9.37
C THR A 192 -7.35 -18.54 -9.87
N ASN A 193 -6.26 -19.07 -10.44
CA ASN A 193 -5.24 -18.26 -11.10
C ASN A 193 -5.57 -18.01 -12.60
N ASN A 194 -6.66 -18.57 -13.11
CA ASN A 194 -7.09 -18.41 -14.50
C ASN A 194 -8.13 -17.29 -14.61
N PRO A 195 -7.80 -16.17 -15.28
CA PRO A 195 -8.71 -15.03 -15.40
C PRO A 195 -9.98 -15.37 -16.19
N HIS A 196 -9.96 -16.34 -17.11
CA HIS A 196 -11.15 -16.75 -17.85
C HIS A 196 -12.15 -17.50 -16.97
N ILE A 197 -11.67 -18.29 -16.01
CA ILE A 197 -12.52 -18.99 -15.04
C ILE A 197 -13.18 -17.98 -14.10
N ALA A 198 -12.39 -17.02 -13.57
CA ALA A 198 -12.92 -15.92 -12.76
C ALA A 198 -13.94 -15.07 -13.54
N ALA A 199 -13.66 -14.76 -14.82
CA ALA A 199 -14.59 -13.99 -15.67
C ALA A 199 -15.86 -14.77 -16.01
N ALA A 200 -15.80 -16.10 -16.11
CA ALA A 200 -16.98 -16.93 -16.28
C ALA A 200 -17.87 -16.89 -15.02
N GLU A 201 -17.26 -16.95 -13.84
CA GLU A 201 -17.98 -16.82 -12.57
C GLU A 201 -18.64 -15.44 -12.41
N ALA A 202 -17.91 -14.37 -12.66
CA ALA A 202 -18.48 -13.02 -12.66
C ALA A 202 -19.66 -12.87 -13.65
N ARG A 203 -19.59 -13.54 -14.82
CA ARG A 203 -20.72 -13.60 -15.77
C ARG A 203 -21.94 -14.33 -15.20
N THR A 204 -21.73 -15.41 -14.43
CA THR A 204 -22.86 -16.06 -13.73
C THR A 204 -23.49 -15.17 -12.66
N LEU A 205 -22.74 -14.22 -12.12
CA LEU A 205 -23.22 -13.19 -11.18
C LEU A 205 -23.86 -11.98 -11.88
N GLY A 206 -23.93 -11.97 -13.22
CA GLY A 206 -24.55 -10.92 -14.02
C GLY A 206 -23.61 -9.79 -14.46
N PHE A 207 -22.30 -9.94 -14.27
CA PHE A 207 -21.30 -8.93 -14.62
C PHE A 207 -20.50 -9.30 -15.86
N GLN A 208 -20.04 -8.30 -16.61
CA GLN A 208 -19.11 -8.48 -17.73
C GLN A 208 -17.79 -7.80 -17.37
N PRO A 209 -16.95 -8.43 -16.53
CA PRO A 209 -15.78 -7.74 -16.02
C PRO A 209 -14.67 -7.67 -17.05
N THR A 210 -13.97 -6.54 -17.06
CA THR A 210 -12.67 -6.43 -17.70
C THR A 210 -11.58 -6.89 -16.73
N ILE A 211 -10.60 -7.67 -17.17
CA ILE A 211 -9.52 -8.13 -16.28
C ILE A 211 -8.52 -7.00 -16.07
N TYR A 212 -8.12 -6.74 -14.82
CA TYR A 212 -7.09 -5.76 -14.45
C TYR A 212 -6.02 -6.42 -13.55
N ARG A 213 -4.75 -6.23 -13.91
CA ARG A 213 -3.61 -6.63 -13.07
C ARG A 213 -3.14 -5.43 -12.25
N CYS A 214 -2.91 -5.62 -10.95
CA CYS A 214 -2.53 -4.52 -10.05
C CYS A 214 -1.38 -4.90 -9.09
N GLN A 215 -0.22 -5.29 -9.63
CA GLN A 215 0.99 -5.46 -8.79
C GLN A 215 2.00 -4.31 -8.93
N SER A 216 1.94 -3.53 -10.01
CA SER A 216 2.93 -2.49 -10.33
C SER A 216 2.31 -1.10 -10.54
N GLY A 217 1.03 -0.92 -10.20
CA GLY A 217 0.26 0.25 -10.66
C GLY A 217 0.02 0.29 -12.18
N SER A 218 0.52 -0.68 -12.95
CA SER A 218 0.31 -0.77 -14.39
C SER A 218 -0.97 -1.52 -14.71
N PHE A 219 -1.94 -0.80 -15.28
CA PHE A 219 -3.23 -1.32 -15.73
C PHE A 219 -3.01 -2.16 -17.00
N ILE A 220 -3.52 -3.39 -17.04
CA ILE A 220 -3.54 -4.20 -18.28
C ILE A 220 -4.97 -4.69 -18.46
N SER A 221 -5.67 -4.10 -19.42
CA SER A 221 -7.03 -4.51 -19.79
C SER A 221 -6.97 -5.76 -20.66
N PHE A 222 -7.65 -6.83 -20.27
CA PHE A 222 -7.97 -7.94 -21.19
C PHE A 222 -9.47 -7.95 -21.46
N THR A 223 -9.93 -7.03 -22.30
CA THR A 223 -11.19 -7.20 -23.03
C THR A 223 -11.07 -6.40 -24.33
N GLU A 224 -11.32 -7.06 -25.46
CA GLU A 224 -11.66 -6.33 -26.68
C GLU A 224 -12.98 -5.60 -26.39
N THR A 225 -12.93 -4.28 -26.36
CA THR A 225 -14.13 -3.43 -26.36
C THR A 225 -14.39 -2.97 -27.79
N ASP A 226 -15.61 -2.53 -28.10
CA ASP A 226 -15.92 -1.88 -29.38
C ASP A 226 -15.05 -0.63 -29.66
N ALA A 227 -14.33 -0.13 -28.64
CA ALA A 227 -13.37 0.97 -28.72
C ALA A 227 -11.89 0.51 -28.81
N GLY A 228 -11.63 -0.79 -28.95
CA GLY A 228 -10.28 -1.38 -29.05
C GLY A 228 -9.67 -1.84 -27.72
N VAL A 229 -8.41 -2.26 -27.77
CA VAL A 229 -7.58 -2.65 -26.62
C VAL A 229 -7.08 -1.38 -25.94
N PHE A 230 -7.51 -1.12 -24.71
CA PHE A 230 -6.90 -0.08 -23.87
C PHE A 230 -5.64 -0.64 -23.21
N LEU A 231 -4.48 -0.29 -23.77
CA LEU A 231 -3.15 -0.43 -23.16
C LEU A 231 -2.85 0.75 -22.24
#